data_AF-S0L8Z5-F1
#
_entry.id   AF-S0L8Z5-F1
#
_cell.length_a   1.000
_cell.length_b   1.000
_cell.length_c   1.000
_cell.angle_alpha   90.00
_cell.angle_beta   90.00
_cell.angle_gamma   90.00
#
_symmetry.space_group_name_H-M   'P 1'
#
loop_
_entity.id
_entity.type
_entity.pdbx_description
1 polymer ?
#
loop_
_entity_poly.entity_id
_entity_poly.type
_entity_poly.pdbx_seq_one_letter_code
_entity_poly.pdbx_strand_id
1 'polypeptide(L)' 'MWYVLVAIVALALGAVGGFFLARKYMQDYLKKNPPINEDMLRSMMMSMGQKPSEKKIRQMMQQMKNQK' A
#
# COMPACT_ATOMS: atom_id res chain seq x y z
N MET A 1 -35.87 22.81 -7.67
CA MET A 1 -34.54 23.36 -7.34
C MET A 1 -33.80 22.59 -6.23
N TRP A 2 -34.49 21.99 -5.22
CA TRP A 2 -33.82 21.30 -4.09
C TRP A 2 -33.08 19.98 -4.45
N TYR A 3 -33.51 19.30 -5.52
CA TYR A 3 -32.92 18.03 -5.97
C TYR A 3 -31.43 18.14 -6.32
N VAL A 4 -30.97 19.31 -6.76
CA VAL A 4 -29.56 19.56 -7.09
C VAL A 4 -28.71 19.56 -5.82
N LEU A 5 -29.19 20.15 -4.73
CA LEU A 5 -28.50 20.14 -3.43
C LEU A 5 -28.39 18.73 -2.87
N VAL A 6 -29.47 17.94 -2.97
CA VAL A 6 -29.48 16.53 -2.53
C VAL A 6 -28.50 15.69 -3.36
N ALA A 7 -28.46 15.90 -4.68
CA ALA A 7 -27.53 15.21 -5.56
C ALA A 7 -26.06 15.51 -5.22
N ILE A 8 -25.73 16.77 -4.92
CA ILE A 8 -24.38 17.17 -4.52
C ILE A 8 -23.99 16.54 -3.18
N VAL A 9 -24.88 16.56 -2.19
CA VAL A 9 -24.62 15.95 -0.88
C VAL A 9 -24.45 14.43 -1.00
N ALA A 10 -25.29 13.76 -1.79
CA ALA A 10 -25.18 12.33 -2.05
C ALA A 10 -23.86 11.96 -2.75
N LEU A 11 -23.42 12.77 -3.72
CA LEU A 11 -22.11 12.58 -4.38
C LEU A 11 -20.96 12.80 -3.41
N ALA A 12 -21.02 13.83 -2.56
CA ALA A 12 -19.98 14.09 -1.57
C ALA A 12 -19.88 12.96 -0.55
N LEU A 13 -21.02 12.48 -0.03
CA LEU A 13 -21.07 11.36 0.91
C LEU A 13 -20.62 10.05 0.26
N GLY A 14 -20.99 9.79 -0.99
CA GLY A 14 -20.53 8.62 -1.75
C GLY A 14 -19.02 8.66 -2.00
N ALA A 15 -18.46 9.82 -2.36
CA ALA A 15 -17.03 9.97 -2.59
C ALA A 15 -16.23 9.79 -1.29
N VAL A 16 -16.66 10.43 -0.20
CA VAL A 16 -15.99 10.29 1.11
C VAL A 16 -16.11 8.86 1.63
N GLY A 17 -17.32 8.29 1.60
CA GLY A 17 -17.57 6.91 2.03
C GLY A 17 -16.77 5.90 1.21
N GLY A 18 -16.79 6.02 -0.11
CA GLY A 18 -16.04 5.16 -1.03
C GLY A 18 -14.53 5.28 -0.86
N PHE A 19 -14.00 6.49 -0.69
CA PHE A 19 -12.58 6.72 -0.45
C PHE A 19 -12.10 6.07 0.84
N PHE A 20 -12.85 6.24 1.94
CA PHE A 20 -12.50 5.64 3.23
C PHE A 20 -12.59 4.11 3.20
N LEU A 21 -13.62 3.54 2.57
CA LEU A 21 -13.74 2.09 2.41
C LEU A 21 -12.59 1.53 1.57
N ALA A 22 -12.30 2.13 0.41
CA ALA A 22 -11.22 1.71 -0.46
C ALA A 22 -9.86 1.82 0.24
N ARG A 23 -9.63 2.90 0.99
CA ARG A 23 -8.40 3.09 1.76
C ARG A 23 -8.23 2.03 2.85
N LYS A 24 -9.30 1.73 3.59
CA LYS A 24 -9.29 0.67 4.61
C LYS A 24 -9.03 -0.71 3.97
N TYR A 25 -9.72 -1.02 2.88
CA TYR A 25 -9.56 -2.27 2.14
C TYR A 25 -8.12 -2.42 1.64
N MET A 26 -7.53 -1.37 1.08
CA MET A 26 -6.16 -1.41 0.57
C MET A 26 -5.13 -1.58 1.68
N GLN A 27 -5.33 -0.93 2.84
CA GLN A 27 -4.48 -1.16 4.01
C GLN A 27 -4.57 -2.61 4.51
N ASP A 28 -5.77 -3.18 4.58
CA ASP A 28 -5.96 -4.56 5.03
C ASP A 28 -5.42 -5.57 4.00
N TYR A 29 -5.49 -5.26 2.70
CA TYR A 29 -4.87 -6.04 1.63
C TYR A 29 -3.35 -6.07 1.76
N LEU A 30 -2.71 -4.90 1.92
CA LEU A 30 -1.25 -4.79 2.08
C LEU A 30 -0.74 -5.42 3.39
N LYS A 31 -1.57 -5.47 4.44
CA LYS A 31 -1.24 -6.19 5.68
C LYS A 31 -1.29 -7.71 5.49
N LYS A 32 -2.26 -8.20 4.72
CA LYS A 32 -2.43 -9.64 4.44
C LYS A 32 -1.40 -10.19 3.46
N ASN A 33 -1.01 -9.38 2.46
CA ASN A 33 0.08 -9.68 1.54
C ASN A 33 1.13 -8.57 1.65
N PRO A 34 2.10 -8.70 2.58
CA PRO A 34 3.12 -7.67 2.77
C PRO A 34 3.81 -7.41 1.43
N PRO A 35 3.87 -6.15 0.97
CA PRO A 35 4.32 -5.83 -0.39
C PRO A 35 5.79 -6.14 -0.64
N ILE A 36 6.57 -6.52 0.40
CA ILE A 36 7.99 -6.78 0.28
C ILE A 36 8.36 -8.02 1.10
N ASN A 37 8.81 -9.07 0.41
CA ASN A 37 9.42 -10.27 0.96
C ASN A 37 10.91 -10.34 0.55
N GLU A 38 11.65 -11.30 1.10
CA GLU A 38 13.09 -11.47 0.85
C GLU A 38 13.39 -11.72 -0.64
N ASP A 39 12.49 -12.46 -1.32
CA ASP A 39 12.59 -12.76 -2.75
C ASP A 39 12.38 -11.52 -3.64
N MET A 40 11.45 -10.63 -3.28
CA MET A 40 11.26 -9.34 -3.97
C MET A 40 12.46 -8.42 -3.76
N LEU A 41 13.05 -8.39 -2.56
CA LEU A 41 14.27 -7.61 -2.33
C LEU A 41 15.46 -8.17 -3.10
N ARG A 42 15.55 -9.50 -3.19
CA ARG A 42 16.56 -10.17 -3.98
C ARG A 42 16.40 -9.84 -5.46
N SER A 43 15.19 -9.97 -6.01
CA SER A 43 14.91 -9.66 -7.41
C SER A 43 15.08 -8.17 -7.73
N MET A 44 14.68 -7.28 -6.81
CA MET A 44 14.92 -5.85 -6.91
C MET A 44 16.42 -5.52 -6.91
N MET A 45 17.21 -6.08 -6.00
CA MET A 45 18.67 -5.89 -6.04
C MET A 45 19.33 -6.45 -7.29
N MET A 46 18.89 -7.62 -7.76
CA MET A 46 19.37 -8.21 -9.01
C MET A 46 19.03 -7.32 -10.21
N SER A 47 17.82 -6.73 -10.25
CA SER A 47 17.40 -5.79 -11.30
C SER A 47 18.23 -4.50 -11.31
N MET A 48 18.80 -4.12 -10.16
CA MET A 48 19.69 -2.97 -10.01
C MET A 48 21.17 -3.31 -10.25
N GLY A 49 21.50 -4.54 -10.67
CA GLY A 49 22.88 -4.99 -10.86
C GLY A 49 23.68 -5.16 -9.57
N GLN A 50 23.03 -5.09 -8.40
CA GLN A 50 23.67 -5.35 -7.11
C GLN A 50 23.65 -6.84 -6.81
N LYS A 51 24.79 -7.39 -6.39
CA LYS A 51 24.85 -8.77 -5.88
C LYS A 51 23.99 -8.88 -4.61
N PRO A 52 22.92 -9.69 -4.62
CA PRO A 52 22.12 -9.90 -3.43
C PRO A 52 22.94 -10.69 -2.40
N SER A 53 23.25 -10.06 -1.28
CA SER A 53 23.81 -10.76 -0.11
C SER A 53 22.69 -10.99 0.89
N GLU A 54 22.48 -12.24 1.31
CA GLU A 54 21.45 -12.64 2.28
C GLU A 54 21.47 -11.78 3.56
N LYS A 55 22.67 -11.39 4.02
CA LYS A 55 22.83 -10.49 5.18
C LYS A 55 22.28 -9.10 4.89
N LYS A 56 22.52 -8.57 3.69
CA LYS A 56 22.06 -7.24 3.25
C LYS A 56 20.55 -7.24 3.01
N ILE A 57 19.99 -8.31 2.45
CA ILE A 57 18.53 -8.52 2.31
C ILE A 57 17.87 -8.45 3.69
N ARG A 58 18.37 -9.24 4.64
CA ARG A 58 17.81 -9.32 6.00
C ARG A 58 17.89 -7.99 6.75
N GLN A 59 19.00 -7.26 6.58
CA GLN A 59 19.17 -5.92 7.14
C GLN A 59 18.18 -4.92 6.53
N MET A 60 17.97 -4.94 5.21
CA MET A 60 17.00 -4.08 4.55
C MET A 60 15.55 -4.43 4.90
N MET A 61 15.21 -5.72 4.98
CA MET A 61 13.91 -6.19 5.46
C MET A 61 13.59 -5.65 6.86
N GLN A 62 14.56 -5.68 7.76
CA GLN A 62 14.40 -5.17 9.12
C GLN A 62 14.22 -3.64 9.14
N GLN A 63 14.99 -2.90 8.32
CA GLN A 63 14.83 -1.45 8.21
C GLN A 63 13.45 -1.06 7.68
N MET A 64 12.91 -1.79 6.69
CA MET A 64 11.59 -1.50 6.14
C MET A 64 10.44 -1.95 7.04
N LYS A 65 10.59 -3.06 7.79
CA LYS A 65 9.62 -3.44 8.84
C LYS A 65 9.57 -2.43 9.98
N ASN A 66 10.70 -1.78 10.27
CA ASN A 66 10.80 -0.78 11.32
C ASN A 66 10.39 0.64 10.87
N GLN A 67 10.24 0.90 9.56
CA GLN A 67 9.54 2.07 9.03
C GLN A 67 8.02 1.79 9.02
N LYS A 68 7.41 1.81 10.20
CA LYS A 68 5.95 1.94 10.34
C LYS A 68 5.58 3.40 10.58
#